data_AF-A0A7V2S9S8-F1
#
_entry.id   AF-A0A7V2S9S8-F1
#
_cell.length_a   1.000
_cell.length_b   1.000
_cell.length_c   1.000
_cell.angle_alpha   90.00
_cell.angle_beta   90.00
_cell.angle_gamma   90.00
#
_symmetry.space_group_name_H-M   'P 1'
#
loop_
_entity.id
_entity.type
_entity.pdbx_description
1 polymer ?
#
loop_
_entity_poly.entity_id
_entity_poly.type
_entity_poly.pdbx_seq_one_letter_code
_entity_poly.pdbx_strand_id
1 'polypeptide(L)' 'MRLTQLQIKNFRNLEDTQLTPVQGVNLISGDNASGKTSLLEAIYYLSHV' A
#
# COMPACT_ATOMS: atom_id res chain seq x y z
N MET A 1 8.70 -13.60 2.36
CA MET A 1 7.83 -13.13 1.25
C MET A 1 8.33 -11.79 0.74
N ARG A 2 8.19 -11.52 -0.57
CA ARG A 2 8.50 -10.23 -1.18
C ARG A 2 7.27 -9.73 -1.94
N LEU A 3 6.84 -8.50 -1.66
CA LEU A 3 5.79 -7.82 -2.42
C LEU A 3 6.40 -7.33 -3.75
N THR A 4 5.93 -7.86 -4.88
CA THR A 4 6.42 -7.51 -6.22
C THR A 4 5.46 -6.56 -6.96
N GLN A 5 4.17 -6.66 -6.68
CA GLN A 5 3.13 -5.79 -7.19
C GLN A 5 2.00 -5.72 -6.17
N LEU A 6 1.39 -4.54 -6.04
CA LEU A 6 0.20 -4.34 -5.22
C LEU A 6 -0.80 -3.52 -6.01
N GLN A 7 -2.02 -4.04 -6.09
CA GLN A 7 -3.19 -3.37 -6.64
C GLN A 7 -4.23 -3.25 -5.54
N ILE A 8 -4.71 -2.04 -5.33
CA ILE A 8 -5.70 -1.71 -4.31
C ILE A 8 -6.89 -1.08 -5.02
N LYS A 9 -8.09 -1.60 -4.76
CA LYS A 9 -9.34 -1.02 -5.27
C LYS A 9 -10.34 -0.89 -4.14
N ASN A 10 -10.96 0.28 -4.01
CA ASN A 10 -12.02 0.57 -3.05
C ASN A 10 -11.67 0.14 -1.60
N PHE A 11 -10.44 0.43 -1.15
CA PHE A 11 -9.97 0.07 0.19
C PHE A 11 -9.77 1.35 1.01
N ARG A 12 -10.64 1.56 2.01
CA ARG A 12 -10.68 2.80 2.79
C ARG A 12 -10.77 4.02 1.87
N ASN A 13 -9.82 4.96 1.97
CA ASN A 13 -9.76 6.17 1.15
C ASN A 13 -8.92 6.00 -0.13
N LEU A 14 -8.52 4.77 -0.50
CA LEU A 14 -7.81 4.46 -1.73
C LEU A 14 -8.79 3.92 -2.79
N GLU A 15 -9.00 4.68 -3.86
CA GLU A 15 -9.95 4.33 -4.93
C GLU A 15 -9.37 3.32 -5.93
N ASP A 16 -8.28 3.67 -6.61
CA ASP A 16 -7.51 2.78 -7.49
C ASP A 16 -6.02 3.13 -7.39
N THR A 17 -5.26 2.26 -6.72
CA THR A 17 -3.82 2.45 -6.52
C THR A 17 -3.07 1.23 -7.04
N GLN A 18 -2.05 1.47 -7.86
CA GLN A 18 -1.13 0.46 -8.35
C GLN A 18 0.30 0.86 -8.01
N LEU A 19 1.06 -0.09 -7.45
CA LEU A 19 2.45 0.14 -7.09
C LEU A 19 3.31 -1.10 -7.29
N THR A 20 4.54 -0.86 -7.73
CA THR A 20 5.59 -1.85 -7.90
C THR A 20 6.74 -1.46 -6.95
N PRO A 21 6.88 -2.13 -5.79
CA PRO A 21 7.91 -1.77 -4.82
C PRO A 21 9.32 -1.97 -5.39
N VAL A 22 10.22 -1.07 -5.05
CA VAL A 22 11.65 -1.24 -5.34
C VAL A 22 12.29 -2.21 -4.34
N GLN A 23 13.47 -2.72 -4.68
CA GLN A 23 14.27 -3.48 -3.71
C GLN A 23 14.73 -2.57 -2.55
N GLY A 24 14.85 -3.15 -1.35
CA GLY A 24 15.25 -2.42 -0.16
C GLY A 24 14.10 -1.65 0.48
N VAL A 25 14.35 -0.39 0.82
CA VAL A 25 13.41 0.45 1.58
C VAL A 25 12.54 1.27 0.64
N ASN A 26 11.22 1.21 0.83
CA ASN A 26 10.24 2.02 0.11
C ASN A 26 9.73 3.12 1.06
N LEU A 27 10.06 4.38 0.79
CA LEU A 27 9.59 5.51 1.58
C LEU A 27 8.22 5.97 1.09
N ILE A 28 7.22 5.91 1.97
CA ILE A 28 5.87 6.42 1.71
C ILE A 28 5.74 7.77 2.41
N SER A 29 5.55 8.85 1.65
CA SER A 29 5.47 10.23 2.17
C SER A 29 4.29 10.98 1.56
N GLY A 30 3.90 12.10 2.19
CA GLY A 30 2.75 12.91 1.79
C GLY A 30 2.00 13.50 2.99
N ASP A 31 0.99 14.32 2.72
CA ASP A 31 0.23 15.06 3.73
C ASP A 31 -0.56 14.17 4.69
N ASN A 32 -0.96 14.72 5.84
CA ASN A 32 -1.86 13.98 6.74
C ASN A 32 -3.16 13.58 6.01
N ALA A 33 -3.73 12.44 6.39
CA ALA A 33 -4.91 11.85 5.75
C ALA A 33 -4.79 11.48 4.26
N SER A 34 -3.59 11.53 3.65
CA SER A 34 -3.36 11.18 2.24
C SER A 34 -3.40 9.67 1.91
N GLY A 35 -3.78 8.80 2.86
CA GLY A 35 -3.90 7.35 2.64
C GLY A 35 -2.65 6.51 2.91
N LYS A 36 -1.58 7.08 3.49
CA LYS A 36 -0.34 6.33 3.81
C LYS A 36 -0.59 5.15 4.75
N THR A 37 -1.33 5.35 5.83
CA THR A 37 -1.69 4.26 6.76
C THR A 37 -2.58 3.23 6.07
N SER A 38 -3.50 3.66 5.21
CA SER A 38 -4.36 2.77 4.43
C SER A 38 -3.60 1.89 3.45
N LEU A 39 -2.51 2.42 2.86
CA LEU A 39 -1.58 1.62 2.06
C LEU A 39 -0.91 0.53 2.90
N LEU A 40 -0.40 0.86 4.09
CA LEU A 40 0.21 -0.12 4.99
C LEU A 40 -0.81 -1.16 5.49
N GLU A 41 -2.05 -0.75 5.77
CA GLU A 41 -3.13 -1.65 6.18
C GLU A 41 -3.52 -2.62 5.07
N ALA A 42 -3.54 -2.19 3.82
CA ALA A 42 -3.78 -3.08 2.68
C ALA A 42 -2.67 -4.15 2.55
N ILE A 43 -1.40 -3.76 2.72
CA ILE A 43 -0.26 -4.69 2.74
C ILE A 43 -0.40 -5.69 3.89
N TYR A 44 -0.73 -5.21 5.10
CA TYR A 44 -0.90 -6.03 6.29
C TYR A 44 -2.08 -7.01 6.18
N TYR A 45 -3.18 -6.58 5.56
CA TYR A 45 -4.35 -7.43 5.32
C TYR A 45 -3.97 -8.67 4.49
N LEU A 46 -3.21 -8.48 3.41
CA LEU A 46 -2.73 -9.57 2.55
C LEU A 46 -1.75 -10.53 3.24
N SER A 47 -1.18 -10.17 4.39
CA SER A 47 -0.31 -11.08 5.15
C SER A 47 -1.09 -12.03 6.07
N HIS A 48 -2.40 -11.86 6.21
CA HIS A 48 -3.28 -12.66 7.08
C HIS A 48 -4.36 -13.42 6.30
N VAL A 49 -4.30 -13.38 4.97
CA VAL A 49 -5.15 -14.18 4.08
C VAL A 49 -4.38 -15.43 3.65
#